data_AF-A0A9X8ZD49-F1
#
_entry.id   AF-A0A9X8ZD49-F1
#
_cell.length_a   1.000
_cell.length_b   1.000
_cell.length_c   1.000
_cell.angle_alpha   90.00
_cell.angle_beta   90.00
_cell.angle_gamma   90.00
#
_symmetry.space_group_name_H-M   'P 1'
#
loop_
_entity.id
_entity.type
_entity.pdbx_description
1 polymer ?
#
loop_
_entity_poly.entity_id
_entity_poly.type
_entity_poly.pdbx_seq_one_letter_code
_entity_poly.pdbx_strand_id
1 'polypeptide(L)'
;MTNLLNLKNDEGEIHLNDERMILTSSSIFGTLRKDLIENIGFERMKSFLIRYGWNIGVNDAKKALKGNLSTVKEILSQGPILHMLQGYTKVNTKKLELTMDNQTDVHSVKVEGVWVNSYEAEEHITQTGIAEKPVCYTLTGYASGFYSTVCGHEVIFKESACKGAGQSECRYEGKSIHLWDMEIQDELKYYKSKPIVQELAVTYEKLLEERNSLSKVMDIHNLLTEELINGRSLQSIVRTVYQKTKIPLLMENFNSNQVHHAGFRKGKVREVRNQLKLMRENGPVTLETGRIVKDGMELIYTPITLQNKTYGYCVFVQSDPVEGKTNLEINRMILERVSMTGSLFLLNEKSSFEALERVKGLFLEQILNGEFASREEIIKKSMYLDASLDHPFTIAVLGYGFSSDRGTENDYFIQQKIIEEIYSFFKKRNQVVLTALRDGDIVLLMPLSPGTEFQLRTKECINHLYTVFSGYNFKMGLSTISDELERAHEVFQEALTALNMNEGTRDIIKFEEVDLLS
;
A
#
# COMPACT_ATOMS: atom_id res chain seq x y z
N MET A 1 -2.74 58.30 41.23
CA MET A 1 -3.41 57.18 40.52
C MET A 1 -4.93 57.38 40.39
N THR A 2 -5.60 58.08 41.31
CA THR A 2 -7.08 58.24 41.34
C THR A 2 -7.70 59.19 40.31
N ASN A 3 -6.93 59.97 39.55
CA ASN A 3 -7.47 60.93 38.57
C ASN A 3 -7.63 60.37 37.13
N LEU A 4 -7.36 59.09 36.90
CA LEU A 4 -7.39 58.49 35.54
C LEU A 4 -8.70 57.74 35.24
N LEU A 5 -9.40 57.27 36.29
CA LEU A 5 -10.67 56.57 36.17
C LEU A 5 -11.81 57.58 36.30
N ASN A 6 -12.57 57.78 35.22
CA ASN A 6 -13.74 58.65 35.21
C ASN A 6 -15.01 57.80 35.14
N LEU A 7 -15.81 57.84 36.20
CA LEU A 7 -17.11 57.17 36.29
C LEU A 7 -18.20 58.18 35.95
N LYS A 8 -18.79 58.05 34.77
CA LYS A 8 -19.94 58.86 34.36
C LYS A 8 -21.24 58.08 34.58
N ASN A 9 -21.76 58.17 35.79
CA ASN A 9 -22.88 57.34 36.26
C ASN A 9 -24.17 57.46 35.41
N ASP A 10 -24.44 58.62 34.82
CA ASP A 10 -25.70 58.86 34.08
C ASP A 10 -25.63 58.47 32.59
N GLU A 11 -24.43 58.24 32.05
CA GLU A 11 -24.23 57.86 30.63
C GLU A 11 -24.07 56.34 30.44
N GLY A 12 -23.95 55.57 31.53
CA GLY A 12 -23.73 54.11 31.47
C GLY A 12 -22.33 53.73 30.95
N GLU A 13 -21.36 54.64 31.07
CA GLU A 13 -20.00 54.45 30.56
C GLU A 13 -18.95 54.60 31.66
N ILE A 14 -17.94 53.72 31.59
CA ILE A 14 -16.74 53.78 32.41
C ILE A 14 -15.60 54.13 31.47
N HIS A 15 -14.83 55.16 31.79
CA HIS A 15 -13.69 55.57 30.96
C HIS A 15 -12.39 55.55 31.75
N LEU A 16 -11.33 55.08 31.09
CA LEU A 16 -9.96 55.17 31.55
C LEU A 16 -9.14 55.92 30.49
N ASN A 17 -8.71 57.15 30.78
CA ASN A 17 -7.97 58.01 29.82
C ASN A 17 -8.61 58.03 28.41
N ASP A 18 -9.92 58.30 28.35
CA ASP A 18 -10.77 58.36 27.13
C ASP A 18 -11.06 57.03 26.44
N GLU A 19 -10.63 55.89 26.99
CA GLU A 19 -11.05 54.58 26.51
C GLU A 19 -12.26 54.08 27.31
N ARG A 20 -13.30 53.66 26.58
CA ARG A 20 -14.46 53.00 27.16
C ARG A 20 -14.05 51.62 27.71
N MET A 21 -14.24 51.46 29.00
CA MET A 21 -14.00 50.24 29.76
C MET A 21 -15.31 49.51 30.03
N ILE A 22 -15.19 48.20 30.26
CA ILE A 22 -16.28 47.34 30.73
C ILE A 22 -15.87 46.79 32.09
N LEU A 23 -16.71 47.01 33.11
CA LEU A 23 -16.53 46.41 34.42
C LEU A 23 -17.32 45.09 34.48
N THR A 24 -16.63 43.99 34.76
CA THR A 24 -17.23 42.66 34.90
C THR A 24 -16.50 41.87 35.99
N SER A 25 -17.16 40.82 36.51
CA SER A 25 -16.59 39.94 37.54
C SER A 25 -15.52 39.01 36.96
N SER A 26 -14.46 38.72 37.72
CA SER A 26 -13.44 37.73 37.37
C SER A 26 -14.05 36.35 37.11
N SER A 27 -15.10 35.99 37.86
CA SER A 27 -15.79 34.71 37.73
C SER A 27 -16.36 34.45 36.34
N ILE A 28 -16.76 35.51 35.62
CA ILE A 28 -17.23 35.40 34.23
C ILE A 28 -16.11 35.00 33.29
N PHE A 29 -14.88 35.50 33.51
CA PHE A 29 -13.71 35.05 32.76
C PHE A 29 -13.30 33.61 33.14
N GLY A 30 -13.54 33.20 34.38
CA GLY A 30 -13.45 31.80 34.80
C GLY A 30 -14.39 30.91 33.99
N THR A 31 -15.67 31.27 33.89
CA THR A 31 -16.65 30.54 33.07
C THR A 31 -16.26 30.52 31.59
N LEU A 32 -15.89 31.67 31.01
CA LEU A 32 -15.42 31.73 29.63
C LEU A 32 -14.21 30.80 29.38
N ARG A 33 -13.27 30.76 30.32
CA ARG A 33 -12.12 29.85 30.25
C ARG A 33 -12.56 28.40 30.25
N LYS A 34 -13.47 28.01 31.15
CA LYS A 34 -14.01 26.65 31.23
C LYS A 34 -14.70 26.27 29.90
N ASP A 35 -15.56 27.13 29.39
CA ASP A 35 -16.28 26.90 28.14
C ASP A 35 -15.30 26.74 26.96
N LEU A 36 -14.24 27.55 26.90
CA LEU A 36 -13.19 27.41 25.88
C LEU A 36 -12.43 26.08 26.02
N ILE A 37 -12.10 25.64 27.23
CA ILE A 37 -11.45 24.34 27.45
C ILE A 37 -12.35 23.21 26.94
N GLU A 38 -13.63 23.23 27.29
CA GLU A 38 -14.59 22.18 26.92
C GLU A 38 -14.80 22.10 25.39
N ASN A 39 -14.80 23.23 24.69
CA ASN A 39 -15.12 23.27 23.26
C ASN A 39 -13.92 23.17 22.32
N ILE A 40 -12.75 23.72 22.69
CA ILE A 40 -11.58 23.76 21.81
C ILE A 40 -10.32 23.13 22.41
N GLY A 41 -10.41 22.62 23.64
CA GLY A 41 -9.30 21.99 24.34
C GLY A 41 -8.30 22.99 24.93
N PHE A 42 -7.48 22.49 25.86
CA PHE A 42 -6.57 23.30 26.66
C PHE A 42 -5.52 24.05 25.83
N GLU A 43 -4.87 23.36 24.89
CA GLU A 43 -3.79 23.93 24.06
C GLU A 43 -4.28 25.08 23.17
N ARG A 44 -5.46 24.94 22.55
CA ARG A 44 -6.04 26.02 21.73
C ARG A 44 -6.59 27.16 22.58
N MET A 45 -7.18 26.86 23.73
CA MET A 45 -7.58 27.87 24.71
C MET A 45 -6.36 28.68 25.17
N LYS A 46 -5.24 28.04 25.54
CA LYS A 46 -3.98 28.71 25.88
C LYS A 46 -3.53 29.64 24.77
N SER A 47 -3.49 29.15 23.53
CA SER A 47 -3.16 29.95 22.35
C SER A 47 -4.10 31.16 22.15
N PHE A 48 -5.40 30.96 22.37
CA PHE A 48 -6.40 32.01 22.26
C PHE A 48 -6.20 33.10 23.32
N LEU A 49 -6.07 32.72 24.59
CA LEU A 49 -5.89 33.67 25.71
C LEU A 49 -4.56 34.41 25.65
N ILE A 50 -3.46 33.75 25.23
CA ILE A 50 -2.17 34.43 25.00
C ILE A 50 -2.31 35.52 23.92
N ARG A 51 -2.95 35.22 22.78
CA ARG A 51 -3.16 36.23 21.72
C ARG A 51 -4.12 37.33 22.15
N TYR A 52 -5.16 36.98 22.89
CA TYR A 52 -6.08 37.95 23.47
C TYR A 52 -5.32 38.92 24.39
N GLY A 53 -4.53 38.40 25.33
CA GLY A 53 -3.65 39.20 26.18
C GLY A 53 -2.67 40.05 25.39
N TRP A 54 -2.01 39.47 24.38
CA TRP A 54 -1.07 40.20 23.50
C TRP A 54 -1.73 41.44 22.89
N ASN A 55 -2.94 41.31 22.37
CA ASN A 55 -3.65 42.44 21.77
C ASN A 55 -4.00 43.53 22.79
N ILE A 56 -4.37 43.16 24.02
CA ILE A 56 -4.55 44.12 25.12
C ILE A 56 -3.23 44.85 25.39
N GLY A 57 -2.13 44.12 25.54
CA GLY A 57 -0.81 44.69 25.79
C GLY A 57 -0.33 45.64 24.69
N VAL A 58 -0.54 45.28 23.42
CA VAL A 58 -0.24 46.14 22.26
C VAL A 58 -1.08 47.43 22.30
N ASN A 59 -2.37 47.31 22.61
CA ASN A 59 -3.26 48.47 22.70
C ASN A 59 -2.81 49.44 23.78
N ASP A 60 -2.50 48.93 24.97
CA ASP A 60 -2.06 49.76 26.11
C ASP A 60 -0.67 50.35 25.91
N ALA A 61 0.26 49.60 25.30
CA ALA A 61 1.56 50.12 24.91
C ALA A 61 1.46 51.29 23.93
N LYS A 62 0.58 51.19 22.91
CA LYS A 62 0.35 52.29 21.95
C LYS A 62 -0.15 53.56 22.63
N LYS A 63 -0.94 53.44 23.71
CA LYS A 63 -1.38 54.60 24.50
C LYS A 63 -0.26 55.15 25.35
N ALA A 64 0.49 54.28 26.03
CA ALA A 64 1.63 54.69 26.85
C ALA A 64 2.69 55.45 26.02
N LEU A 65 2.94 55.01 24.78
CA LEU A 65 3.83 55.67 23.82
C LEU A 65 3.35 57.05 23.35
N LYS A 66 2.03 57.34 23.41
CA LYS A 66 1.47 58.66 23.08
C LYS A 66 1.51 59.65 24.25
N GLY A 67 1.80 59.17 25.46
CA GLY A 67 1.89 60.02 26.65
C GLY A 67 3.17 60.88 26.67
N ASN A 68 3.23 61.82 27.61
CA ASN A 68 4.37 62.75 27.78
C ASN A 68 5.53 62.14 28.61
N LEU A 69 5.77 60.83 28.53
CA LEU A 69 6.86 60.17 29.26
C LEU A 69 8.18 60.29 28.50
N SER A 70 9.28 60.51 29.21
CA SER A 70 10.53 60.96 28.61
C SER A 70 11.50 59.82 28.30
N THR A 71 11.36 58.66 28.95
CA THR A 71 12.27 57.52 28.75
C THR A 71 11.53 56.20 28.54
N VAL A 72 12.15 55.27 27.80
CA VAL A 72 11.55 53.94 27.57
C VAL A 72 11.33 53.17 28.89
N LYS A 73 12.21 53.35 29.88
CA LYS A 73 12.03 52.73 31.20
C LYS A 73 10.75 53.20 31.90
N GLU A 74 10.43 54.49 31.80
CA GLU A 74 9.17 55.04 32.33
C GLU A 74 7.96 54.47 31.59
N ILE A 75 8.03 54.33 30.27
CA ILE A 75 6.97 53.77 29.44
C ILE A 75 6.76 52.28 29.78
N LEU A 76 7.83 51.49 29.89
CA LEU A 76 7.77 50.08 30.30
C LEU A 76 7.16 49.90 31.69
N SER A 77 7.38 50.85 32.60
CA SER A 77 6.79 50.82 33.95
C SER A 77 5.27 51.06 33.96
N GLN A 78 4.70 51.64 32.90
CA GLN A 78 3.25 51.81 32.78
C GLN A 78 2.51 50.49 32.60
N GLY A 79 3.13 49.51 31.93
CA GLY A 79 2.52 48.20 31.69
C GLY A 79 2.01 47.56 32.98
N PRO A 80 2.85 47.34 34.00
CA PRO A 80 2.44 46.88 35.33
C PRO A 80 1.37 47.74 36.02
N ILE A 81 1.44 49.07 35.90
CA ILE A 81 0.48 49.98 36.54
C ILE A 81 -0.91 49.81 35.92
N LEU A 82 -1.01 49.78 34.58
CA LEU A 82 -2.25 49.54 33.86
C LEU A 82 -2.81 48.14 34.16
N HIS A 83 -1.92 47.14 34.22
CA HIS A 83 -2.28 45.75 34.57
C HIS A 83 -2.92 45.65 35.97
N MET A 84 -2.40 46.42 36.94
CA MET A 84 -2.97 46.53 38.30
C MET A 84 -4.28 47.33 38.31
N LEU A 85 -4.35 48.43 37.56
CA LEU A 85 -5.51 49.30 37.52
C LEU A 85 -6.75 48.61 36.91
N GLN A 86 -6.52 47.71 35.95
CA GLN A 86 -7.55 46.87 35.35
C GLN A 86 -8.00 45.71 36.26
N GLY A 87 -7.36 45.52 37.42
CA GLY A 87 -7.74 44.49 38.39
C GLY A 87 -7.29 43.07 38.02
N TYR A 88 -6.38 42.91 37.05
CA TYR A 88 -5.94 41.59 36.61
C TYR A 88 -5.00 40.90 37.61
N THR A 89 -4.03 41.63 38.16
CA THR A 89 -3.10 41.11 39.17
C THR A 89 -2.33 42.23 39.83
N LYS A 90 -1.81 41.98 41.05
CA LYS A 90 -0.79 42.84 41.65
C LYS A 90 0.59 42.46 41.11
N VAL A 91 1.21 43.36 40.36
CA VAL A 91 2.53 43.13 39.75
C VAL A 91 3.65 43.60 40.69
N ASN A 92 4.60 42.71 40.99
CA ASN A 92 5.81 43.02 41.74
C ASN A 92 7.05 42.72 40.87
N THR A 93 7.51 43.72 40.13
CA THR A 93 8.72 43.61 39.31
C THR A 93 9.94 43.57 40.22
N LYS A 94 10.72 42.49 40.13
CA LYS A 94 11.93 42.28 40.95
C LYS A 94 13.17 42.82 40.25
N LYS A 95 13.25 42.61 38.95
CA LYS A 95 14.41 42.99 38.14
C LYS A 95 13.94 43.47 36.78
N LEU A 96 14.54 44.57 36.31
CA LEU A 96 14.41 45.07 34.95
C LEU A 96 15.79 45.53 34.47
N GLU A 97 16.35 44.80 33.52
CA GLU A 97 17.62 45.09 32.87
C GLU A 97 17.36 45.46 31.41
N LEU A 98 17.93 46.59 30.99
CA LEU A 98 17.84 47.11 29.63
C LEU A 98 19.25 47.31 29.10
N THR A 99 19.51 46.83 27.89
CA THR A 99 20.68 47.23 27.09
C THR A 99 20.18 48.16 25.99
N MET A 100 20.70 49.39 25.96
CA MET A 100 20.23 50.44 25.07
C MET A 100 21.43 51.27 24.57
N ASP A 101 21.36 51.73 23.32
CA ASP A 101 22.39 52.61 22.73
C ASP A 101 22.17 54.09 23.09
N ASN A 102 20.91 54.47 23.32
CA ASN A 102 20.48 55.79 23.80
C ASN A 102 19.25 55.65 24.72
N GLN A 103 18.55 56.74 25.04
CA GLN A 103 17.39 56.69 25.95
C GLN A 103 16.10 56.11 25.32
N THR A 104 16.10 55.83 24.02
CA THR A 104 14.93 55.44 23.23
C THR A 104 15.07 54.10 22.49
N ASP A 105 16.29 53.70 22.13
CA ASP A 105 16.56 52.51 21.33
C ASP A 105 17.02 51.34 22.20
N VAL A 106 16.10 50.39 22.41
CA VAL A 106 16.31 49.20 23.23
C VAL A 106 16.85 48.07 22.36
N HIS A 107 18.06 47.60 22.67
CA HIS A 107 18.66 46.44 22.02
C HIS A 107 18.21 45.12 22.66
N SER A 108 18.18 45.07 24.00
CA SER A 108 17.68 43.89 24.71
C SER A 108 17.08 44.21 26.07
N VAL A 109 16.14 43.36 26.50
CA VAL A 109 15.43 43.46 27.78
C VAL A 109 15.46 42.11 28.50
N LYS A 110 15.71 42.14 29.80
CA LYS A 110 15.42 41.04 30.73
C LYS A 110 14.62 41.57 31.90
N VAL A 111 13.51 40.92 32.20
CA VAL A 111 12.62 41.33 33.30
C VAL A 111 12.13 40.10 34.03
N GLU A 112 12.09 40.16 35.35
CA GLU A 112 11.51 39.10 36.18
C GLU A 112 10.70 39.69 37.31
N GLY A 113 9.69 38.93 37.75
CA GLY A 113 8.83 39.40 38.81
C GLY A 113 7.79 38.37 39.22
N VAL A 114 6.85 38.86 40.03
CA VAL A 114 5.78 38.06 40.61
C VAL A 114 4.43 38.71 40.30
N TRP A 115 3.47 37.90 39.90
CA TRP A 115 2.05 38.23 39.87
C TRP A 115 1.40 37.68 41.15
N VAL A 116 0.88 38.59 41.98
CA VAL A 116 0.20 38.27 43.23
C VAL A 116 -1.30 38.43 43.01
N ASN A 117 -2.10 37.50 43.51
CA ASN A 117 -3.56 37.48 43.33
C ASN A 117 -3.94 37.57 41.84
N SER A 118 -3.36 36.70 41.02
CA SER A 118 -3.74 36.58 39.61
C SER A 118 -5.17 36.06 39.51
N TYR A 119 -6.06 36.84 38.90
CA TYR A 119 -7.43 36.41 38.66
C TYR A 119 -7.46 35.11 37.84
N GLU A 120 -6.54 34.96 36.88
CA GLU A 120 -6.48 33.76 36.06
C GLU A 120 -6.15 32.51 36.86
N ALA A 121 -5.20 32.61 37.79
CA ALA A 121 -4.84 31.49 38.65
C ALA A 121 -6.00 31.12 39.59
N GLU A 122 -6.65 32.11 40.19
CA GLU A 122 -7.75 31.90 41.14
C GLU A 122 -9.00 31.32 40.47
N GLU A 123 -9.37 31.86 39.31
CA GLU A 123 -10.50 31.37 38.54
C GLU A 123 -10.20 30.01 37.91
N HIS A 124 -8.97 29.75 37.47
CA HIS A 124 -8.59 28.41 37.00
C HIS A 124 -8.77 27.35 38.10
N ILE A 125 -8.27 27.63 39.31
CA ILE A 125 -8.45 26.71 40.45
C ILE A 125 -9.93 26.48 40.73
N THR A 126 -10.73 27.56 40.73
CA THR A 126 -12.16 27.51 41.00
C THR A 126 -12.92 26.66 39.97
N GLN A 127 -12.56 26.76 38.69
CA GLN A 127 -13.33 26.14 37.60
C GLN A 127 -12.82 24.74 37.23
N THR A 128 -11.52 24.51 37.29
CA THR A 128 -10.86 23.31 36.75
C THR A 128 -9.91 22.62 37.74
N GLY A 129 -9.72 23.18 38.94
CA GLY A 129 -8.81 22.64 39.94
C GLY A 129 -7.35 23.01 39.70
N ILE A 130 -6.44 22.30 40.37
CA ILE A 130 -4.99 22.52 40.25
C ILE A 130 -4.49 21.96 38.90
N ALA A 131 -3.80 22.80 38.13
CA ALA A 131 -3.19 22.42 36.87
C ALA A 131 -1.81 21.78 37.04
N GLU A 132 -1.36 21.04 36.04
CA GLU A 132 0.03 20.56 35.97
C GLU A 132 1.02 21.64 35.53
N LYS A 133 0.55 22.66 34.82
CA LYS A 133 1.38 23.70 34.19
C LYS A 133 0.86 25.10 34.54
N PRO A 134 1.70 26.14 34.47
CA PRO A 134 1.30 27.53 34.64
C PRO A 134 0.11 27.93 33.75
N VAL A 135 -0.77 28.79 34.27
CA VAL A 135 -2.09 29.09 33.66
C VAL A 135 -2.38 30.56 33.41
N CYS A 136 -1.49 31.50 33.74
CA CYS A 136 -1.76 32.94 33.58
C CYS A 136 -1.52 33.43 32.13
N TYR A 137 -2.31 32.92 31.19
CA TYR A 137 -2.11 33.05 29.75
C TYR A 137 -2.36 34.46 29.21
N THR A 138 -3.44 35.11 29.65
CA THR A 138 -3.73 36.51 29.28
C THR A 138 -2.67 37.42 29.88
N LEU A 139 -2.25 37.20 31.13
CA LEU A 139 -1.19 37.99 31.78
C LEU A 139 0.15 37.89 31.03
N THR A 140 0.55 36.67 30.66
CA THR A 140 1.77 36.43 29.86
C THR A 140 1.68 37.03 28.47
N GLY A 141 0.52 36.89 27.82
CA GLY A 141 0.25 37.50 26.53
C GLY A 141 0.35 39.03 26.60
N TYR A 142 -0.32 39.64 27.57
CA TYR A 142 -0.31 41.08 27.82
C TYR A 142 1.10 41.61 28.00
N ALA A 143 1.87 41.00 28.91
CA ALA A 143 3.23 41.45 29.17
C ALA A 143 4.11 41.37 27.91
N SER A 144 3.99 40.28 27.14
CA SER A 144 4.72 40.09 25.89
C SER A 144 4.33 41.12 24.82
N GLY A 145 3.04 41.36 24.61
CA GLY A 145 2.54 42.32 23.63
C GLY A 145 2.90 43.76 23.99
N PHE A 146 2.81 44.10 25.28
CA PHE A 146 3.17 45.43 25.78
C PHE A 146 4.65 45.71 25.58
N TYR A 147 5.53 44.85 26.11
CA TYR A 147 6.98 45.05 26.00
C TYR A 147 7.47 44.99 24.56
N SER A 148 6.93 44.07 23.73
CA SER A 148 7.32 43.99 22.32
C SER A 148 6.97 45.26 21.55
N THR A 149 5.81 45.86 21.86
CA THR A 149 5.37 47.10 21.21
C THR A 149 6.23 48.29 21.64
N VAL A 150 6.55 48.40 22.93
CA VAL A 150 7.39 49.50 23.44
C VAL A 150 8.84 49.38 22.97
N CYS A 151 9.40 48.18 22.92
CA CYS A 151 10.80 47.96 22.52
C CYS A 151 11.01 47.88 21.00
N GLY A 152 9.94 47.76 20.20
CA GLY A 152 10.02 47.65 18.74
C GLY A 152 10.52 46.31 18.21
N HIS A 153 10.73 45.31 19.07
CA HIS A 153 11.14 43.95 18.71
C HIS A 153 10.48 42.91 19.62
N GLU A 154 10.48 41.62 19.25
CA GLU A 154 9.82 40.57 20.04
C GLU A 154 10.48 40.41 21.44
N VAL A 155 9.67 40.58 22.47
CA VAL A 155 9.95 40.30 23.88
C VAL A 155 8.90 39.33 24.38
N ILE A 156 9.33 38.11 24.74
CA ILE A 156 8.41 37.04 25.13
C ILE A 156 8.53 36.80 26.62
N PHE A 157 7.37 36.75 27.27
CA PHE A 157 7.23 36.38 28.66
C PHE A 157 6.84 34.90 28.77
N LYS A 158 7.34 34.27 29.82
CA LYS A 158 7.03 32.90 30.24
C LYS A 158 6.73 32.91 31.72
N GLU A 159 5.65 32.24 32.12
CA GLU A 159 5.35 32.00 33.53
C GLU A 159 6.13 30.74 33.97
N SER A 160 7.05 30.89 34.93
CA SER A 160 7.93 29.82 35.40
C SER A 160 7.37 29.06 36.61
N ALA A 161 6.47 29.69 37.37
CA ALA A 161 5.74 29.08 38.48
C ALA A 161 4.36 29.74 38.59
N CYS A 162 3.35 29.00 39.06
CA CYS A 162 1.98 29.50 39.09
C CYS A 162 1.20 28.97 40.28
N LYS A 163 0.42 29.84 40.94
CA LYS A 163 -0.54 29.45 41.99
C LYS A 163 -1.58 28.47 41.46
N GLY A 164 -2.03 28.65 40.22
CA GLY A 164 -2.93 27.72 39.53
C GLY A 164 -2.34 26.33 39.31
N ALA A 165 -1.01 26.20 39.37
CA ALA A 165 -0.28 24.93 39.30
C ALA A 165 0.23 24.45 40.67
N GLY A 166 -0.39 24.92 41.76
CA GLY A 166 -0.07 24.49 43.13
C GLY A 166 1.17 25.14 43.75
N GLN A 167 1.76 26.15 43.11
CA GLN A 167 2.89 26.91 43.69
C GLN A 167 2.38 28.01 44.64
N SER A 168 3.27 28.58 45.45
CA SER A 168 2.89 29.64 46.39
C SER A 168 2.51 30.96 45.71
N GLU A 169 3.17 31.28 44.59
CA GLU A 169 3.00 32.53 43.84
C GLU A 169 3.21 32.31 42.33
N CYS A 170 2.71 33.23 41.51
CA CYS A 170 2.95 33.24 40.07
C CYS A 170 4.23 34.02 39.75
N ARG A 171 5.24 33.36 39.17
CA ARG A 171 6.52 33.99 38.78
C ARG A 171 6.64 34.05 37.27
N TYR A 172 7.10 35.18 36.76
CA TYR A 172 7.31 35.40 35.33
C TYR A 172 8.75 35.84 35.04
N GLU A 173 9.20 35.49 33.85
CA GLU A 173 10.41 36.01 33.22
C GLU A 173 10.09 36.47 31.79
N GLY A 174 10.57 37.64 31.41
CA GLY A 174 10.45 38.21 30.08
C GLY A 174 11.83 38.51 29.52
N LYS A 175 12.10 38.07 28.29
CA LYS A 175 13.37 38.35 27.62
C LYS A 175 13.13 38.67 26.15
N SER A 176 13.99 39.52 25.57
CA SER A 176 14.07 39.66 24.11
C SER A 176 14.29 38.30 23.45
N ILE A 177 13.69 38.06 22.29
CA ILE A 177 13.64 36.71 21.72
C ILE A 177 15.00 36.05 21.52
N HIS A 178 16.02 36.84 21.16
CA HIS A 178 17.39 36.38 20.94
C HIS A 178 18.17 36.05 22.23
N LEU A 179 17.62 36.37 23.40
CA LEU A 179 18.19 36.05 24.72
C LEU A 179 17.62 34.74 25.30
N TRP A 180 16.63 34.14 24.64
CA TRP A 180 16.06 32.86 25.03
C TRP A 180 16.80 31.69 24.40
N ASP A 181 16.92 30.61 25.15
CA ASP A 181 17.38 29.32 24.64
C ASP A 181 16.26 28.58 23.88
N MET A 182 16.52 27.37 23.39
CA MET A 182 15.54 26.57 22.63
C MET A 182 14.23 26.30 23.39
N GLU A 183 14.22 26.43 24.72
CA GLU A 183 13.03 26.23 25.56
C GLU A 183 11.84 27.15 25.23
N ILE A 184 12.09 28.31 24.60
CA ILE A 184 11.01 29.26 24.27
C ILE A 184 10.20 28.82 23.04
N GLN A 185 10.75 27.90 22.21
CA GLN A 185 10.10 27.47 20.97
C GLN A 185 8.71 26.87 21.22
N ASP A 186 8.56 26.15 22.34
CA ASP A 186 7.29 25.59 22.75
C ASP A 186 6.25 26.65 23.14
N GLU A 187 6.66 27.83 23.59
CA GLU A 187 5.75 28.93 23.89
C GLU A 187 5.43 29.77 22.64
N LEU A 188 6.39 29.92 21.72
CA LEU A 188 6.20 30.67 20.47
C LEU A 188 5.05 30.14 19.60
N LYS A 189 4.80 28.81 19.62
CA LYS A 189 3.72 28.20 18.83
C LYS A 189 2.33 28.75 19.19
N TYR A 190 2.13 29.18 20.43
CA TYR A 190 0.84 29.72 20.88
C TYR A 190 0.54 31.12 20.32
N TYR A 191 1.56 31.87 19.93
CA TYR A 191 1.41 33.19 19.30
C TYR A 191 1.04 33.08 17.81
N LYS A 192 1.29 31.93 17.17
CA LYS A 192 1.10 31.68 15.73
C LYS A 192 0.19 30.46 15.49
N SER A 193 -1.13 30.58 15.66
CA SER A 193 -2.06 29.47 15.40
C SER A 193 -2.92 29.70 14.15
N LYS A 194 -3.12 28.64 13.36
CA LYS A 194 -4.05 28.64 12.24
C LYS A 194 -5.50 28.55 12.73
N PRO A 195 -6.46 29.18 12.05
CA PRO A 195 -7.89 29.04 12.40
C PRO A 195 -8.34 27.57 12.38
N ILE A 196 -9.04 27.16 13.44
CA ILE A 196 -9.56 25.78 13.62
C ILE A 196 -10.35 25.32 12.38
N VAL A 197 -11.23 26.19 11.89
CA VAL A 197 -12.10 25.92 10.73
C VAL A 197 -11.30 25.59 9.46
N GLN A 198 -10.17 26.26 9.23
CA GLN A 198 -9.33 25.99 8.06
C GLN A 198 -8.65 24.62 8.16
N GLU A 199 -8.17 24.27 9.35
CA GLU A 199 -7.55 22.96 9.60
C GLU A 199 -8.56 21.82 9.45
N LEU A 200 -9.78 21.99 9.96
CA LEU A 200 -10.86 21.03 9.78
C LEU A 200 -11.25 20.88 8.30
N ALA A 201 -11.38 21.98 7.56
CA ALA A 201 -11.71 21.94 6.14
C ALA A 201 -10.68 21.13 5.35
N VAL A 202 -9.38 21.42 5.53
CA VAL A 202 -8.29 20.68 4.87
C VAL A 202 -8.30 19.20 5.28
N THR A 203 -8.56 18.90 6.54
CA THR A 203 -8.61 17.51 7.03
C THR A 203 -9.79 16.76 6.43
N TYR A 204 -10.95 17.40 6.36
CA TYR A 204 -12.17 16.83 5.77
C TYR A 204 -12.00 16.58 4.26
N GLU A 205 -11.41 17.52 3.54
CA GLU A 205 -11.08 17.35 2.11
C GLU A 205 -10.16 16.15 1.88
N LYS A 206 -9.06 16.04 2.64
CA LYS A 206 -8.16 14.88 2.56
C LYS A 206 -8.86 13.55 2.84
N LEU A 207 -9.72 13.51 3.85
CA LEU A 207 -10.48 12.30 4.21
C LEU A 207 -11.45 11.92 3.09
N LEU A 208 -12.13 12.88 2.48
CA LEU A 208 -13.00 12.64 1.33
C LEU A 208 -12.22 12.10 0.13
N GLU A 209 -11.04 12.65 -0.16
CA GLU A 209 -10.17 12.16 -1.23
C GLU A 209 -9.74 10.70 -1.00
N GLU A 210 -9.26 10.38 0.20
CA GLU A 210 -8.86 9.00 0.56
C GLU A 210 -10.04 8.02 0.46
N ARG A 211 -11.21 8.39 1.00
CA ARG A 211 -12.42 7.55 0.93
C ARG A 211 -12.84 7.29 -0.51
N ASN A 212 -12.88 8.33 -1.34
CA ASN A 212 -13.27 8.20 -2.75
C ASN A 212 -12.26 7.34 -3.53
N SER A 213 -10.98 7.45 -3.18
CA SER A 213 -9.90 6.64 -3.75
C SER A 213 -10.08 5.15 -3.45
N LEU A 214 -10.36 4.80 -2.18
CA LEU A 214 -10.63 3.41 -1.77
C LEU A 214 -11.90 2.86 -2.42
N SER A 215 -12.96 3.65 -2.50
CA SER A 215 -14.21 3.26 -3.17
C SER A 215 -13.95 2.84 -4.62
N LYS A 216 -13.16 3.62 -5.36
CA LYS A 216 -12.82 3.33 -6.76
C LYS A 216 -12.05 2.02 -6.92
N VAL A 217 -11.11 1.73 -6.02
CA VAL A 217 -10.36 0.45 -6.04
C VAL A 217 -11.32 -0.72 -5.77
N MET A 218 -12.24 -0.56 -4.82
CA MET A 218 -13.19 -1.59 -4.44
C MET A 218 -14.21 -1.89 -5.55
N ASP A 219 -14.71 -0.86 -6.23
CA ASP A 219 -15.61 -1.03 -7.38
C ASP A 219 -14.94 -1.85 -8.49
N ILE A 220 -13.66 -1.59 -8.77
CA ILE A 220 -12.91 -2.37 -9.76
C ILE A 220 -12.69 -3.80 -9.27
N HIS A 221 -12.36 -4.01 -7.99
CA HIS A 221 -12.21 -5.35 -7.43
C HIS A 221 -13.49 -6.20 -7.55
N ASN A 222 -14.65 -5.62 -7.23
CA ASN A 222 -15.94 -6.31 -7.35
C ASN A 222 -16.21 -6.70 -8.81
N LEU A 223 -16.00 -5.75 -9.72
CA LEU A 223 -16.15 -6.00 -11.16
C LEU A 223 -15.21 -7.10 -11.67
N LEU A 224 -13.94 -7.11 -11.23
CA LEU A 224 -12.98 -8.16 -11.59
C LEU A 224 -13.42 -9.53 -11.06
N THR A 225 -14.00 -9.56 -9.87
CA THR A 225 -14.50 -10.78 -9.23
C THR A 225 -15.71 -11.34 -9.99
N GLU A 226 -16.66 -10.49 -10.39
CA GLU A 226 -17.79 -10.88 -11.23
C GLU A 226 -17.34 -11.44 -12.59
N GLU A 227 -16.35 -10.81 -13.25
CA GLU A 227 -15.82 -11.30 -14.52
C GLU A 227 -15.20 -12.72 -14.37
N LEU A 228 -14.50 -12.98 -13.27
CA LEU A 228 -13.95 -14.31 -12.96
C LEU A 228 -15.04 -15.35 -12.71
N ILE A 229 -16.04 -15.04 -11.88
CA ILE A 229 -17.13 -15.96 -11.53
C ILE A 229 -17.90 -16.38 -12.79
N ASN A 230 -18.11 -15.46 -13.72
CA ASN A 230 -18.82 -15.71 -14.97
C ASN A 230 -17.97 -16.40 -16.05
N GLY A 231 -16.73 -16.83 -15.74
CA GLY A 231 -15.86 -17.54 -16.68
C GLY A 231 -15.44 -16.70 -17.90
N ARG A 232 -15.40 -15.37 -17.77
CA ARG A 232 -15.02 -14.49 -18.90
C ARG A 232 -13.52 -14.54 -19.15
N SER A 233 -13.13 -14.33 -20.41
CA SER A 233 -11.72 -14.35 -20.82
C SER A 233 -10.91 -13.17 -20.24
N LEU A 234 -9.59 -13.35 -20.12
CA LEU A 234 -8.64 -12.28 -19.75
C LEU A 234 -8.79 -11.02 -20.63
N GLN A 235 -9.14 -11.18 -21.91
CA GLN A 235 -9.36 -10.04 -22.80
C GLN A 235 -10.60 -9.22 -22.43
N SER A 236 -11.64 -9.86 -21.86
CA SER A 236 -12.82 -9.17 -21.32
C SER A 236 -12.44 -8.32 -20.12
N ILE A 237 -11.75 -8.94 -19.16
CA ILE A 237 -11.24 -8.28 -17.94
C ILE A 237 -10.43 -7.03 -18.29
N VAL A 238 -9.47 -7.15 -19.20
CA VAL A 238 -8.63 -6.02 -19.63
C VAL A 238 -9.45 -4.88 -20.25
N ARG A 239 -10.48 -5.20 -21.05
CA ARG A 239 -11.37 -4.18 -21.63
C ARG A 239 -12.20 -3.49 -20.57
N THR A 240 -12.76 -4.24 -19.61
CA THR A 240 -13.62 -3.67 -18.57
C THR A 240 -12.84 -2.75 -17.64
N VAL A 241 -11.61 -3.14 -17.27
CA VAL A 241 -10.70 -2.27 -16.51
C VAL A 241 -10.42 -0.99 -17.28
N TYR A 242 -10.04 -1.09 -18.56
CA TYR A 242 -9.82 0.10 -19.39
C TYR A 242 -11.07 0.99 -19.50
N GLN A 243 -12.27 0.41 -19.62
CA GLN A 243 -13.51 1.19 -19.68
C GLN A 243 -13.75 2.00 -18.41
N LYS A 244 -13.38 1.47 -17.24
CA LYS A 244 -13.55 2.12 -15.92
C LYS A 244 -12.42 3.09 -15.58
N THR A 245 -11.17 2.74 -15.87
CA THR A 245 -10.00 3.57 -15.52
C THR A 245 -9.67 4.60 -16.61
N LYS A 246 -10.01 4.30 -17.87
CA LYS A 246 -9.52 4.97 -19.08
C LYS A 246 -7.99 4.92 -19.25
N ILE A 247 -7.31 4.04 -18.52
CA ILE A 247 -5.85 3.86 -18.57
C ILE A 247 -5.54 2.63 -19.44
N PRO A 248 -4.75 2.76 -20.51
CA PRO A 248 -4.33 1.62 -21.32
C PRO A 248 -3.70 0.51 -20.48
N LEU A 249 -4.16 -0.73 -20.69
CA LEU A 249 -3.78 -1.90 -19.89
C LEU A 249 -3.36 -3.05 -20.79
N LEU A 250 -2.19 -3.61 -20.51
CA LEU A 250 -1.63 -4.79 -21.18
C LEU A 250 -1.41 -5.90 -20.16
N MET A 251 -1.75 -7.14 -20.53
CA MET A 251 -1.40 -8.35 -19.80
C MET A 251 -0.65 -9.29 -20.75
N GLU A 252 0.57 -9.68 -20.38
CA GLU A 252 1.41 -10.61 -21.14
C GLU A 252 1.62 -11.89 -20.32
N ASN A 253 1.47 -13.06 -20.97
CA ASN A 253 1.89 -14.36 -20.42
C ASN A 253 3.15 -14.83 -21.19
N PHE A 254 4.23 -15.13 -20.45
CA PHE A 254 5.51 -15.51 -21.03
C PHE A 254 5.49 -16.91 -21.65
N ASN A 255 4.69 -17.83 -21.12
CA ASN A 255 4.69 -19.22 -21.55
C ASN A 255 3.93 -19.41 -22.87
N SER A 256 2.79 -18.72 -23.02
CA SER A 256 1.95 -18.86 -24.22
C SER A 256 2.24 -17.82 -25.29
N ASN A 257 3.10 -16.83 -25.02
CA ASN A 257 3.32 -15.64 -25.85
C ASN A 257 2.03 -14.87 -26.19
N GLN A 258 0.96 -15.11 -25.42
CA GLN A 258 -0.32 -14.43 -25.56
C GLN A 258 -0.29 -13.07 -24.88
N VAL A 259 -0.96 -12.10 -25.50
CA VAL A 259 -1.08 -10.74 -24.99
C VAL A 259 -2.51 -10.28 -25.09
N HIS A 260 -3.03 -9.80 -23.98
CA HIS A 260 -4.33 -9.15 -23.88
C HIS A 260 -4.12 -7.67 -23.64
N HIS A 261 -4.83 -6.82 -24.37
CA HIS A 261 -4.65 -5.37 -24.21
C HIS A 261 -5.93 -4.58 -24.51
N ALA A 262 -6.02 -3.37 -23.95
CA ALA A 262 -7.07 -2.40 -24.24
C ALA A 262 -6.52 -0.97 -24.12
N GLY A 263 -7.08 -0.04 -24.91
CA GLY A 263 -6.74 1.39 -24.84
C GLY A 263 -5.46 1.82 -25.57
N PHE A 264 -4.79 0.93 -26.31
CA PHE A 264 -3.56 1.27 -27.03
C PHE A 264 -3.81 1.78 -28.45
N ARG A 265 -2.99 2.75 -28.87
CA ARG A 265 -2.83 3.14 -30.28
C ARG A 265 -2.01 2.08 -31.04
N LYS A 266 -2.14 2.03 -32.37
CA LYS A 266 -1.40 1.11 -33.24
C LYS A 266 0.12 1.21 -32.97
N GLY A 267 0.81 0.07 -32.87
CA GLY A 267 2.25 -0.02 -32.65
C GLY A 267 2.71 0.08 -31.18
N LYS A 268 1.96 0.74 -30.29
CA LYS A 268 2.38 1.00 -28.90
C LYS A 268 2.50 -0.27 -28.05
N VAL A 269 1.66 -1.28 -28.30
CA VAL A 269 1.74 -2.60 -27.65
C VAL A 269 3.13 -3.23 -27.84
N ARG A 270 3.68 -3.17 -29.06
CA ARG A 270 4.99 -3.75 -29.36
C ARG A 270 6.12 -3.03 -28.62
N GLU A 271 6.04 -1.71 -28.52
CA GLU A 271 7.00 -0.89 -27.79
C GLU A 271 7.03 -1.24 -26.30
N VAL A 272 5.85 -1.34 -25.66
CA VAL A 272 5.72 -1.73 -24.24
C VAL A 272 6.30 -3.13 -24.01
N ARG A 273 5.96 -4.10 -24.86
CA ARG A 273 6.52 -5.46 -24.77
C ARG A 273 8.03 -5.49 -24.87
N ASN A 274 8.62 -4.69 -25.77
CA ASN A 274 10.07 -4.60 -25.90
C ASN A 274 10.73 -4.04 -24.63
N GLN A 275 10.11 -3.03 -23.99
CA GLN A 275 10.63 -2.49 -22.73
C GLN A 275 10.56 -3.53 -21.59
N LEU A 276 9.46 -4.28 -21.47
CA LEU A 276 9.33 -5.37 -20.50
C LEU A 276 10.35 -6.48 -20.74
N LYS A 277 10.58 -6.85 -22.01
CA LYS A 277 11.58 -7.85 -22.38
C LYS A 277 12.99 -7.39 -21.95
N LEU A 278 13.35 -6.15 -22.25
CA LEU A 278 14.64 -5.57 -21.87
C LEU A 278 14.83 -5.55 -20.34
N MET A 279 13.77 -5.25 -19.58
CA MET A 279 13.79 -5.28 -18.11
C MET A 279 14.10 -6.69 -17.59
N ARG A 280 13.45 -7.73 -18.14
CA ARG A 280 13.68 -9.13 -17.75
C ARG A 280 15.10 -9.61 -18.07
N GLU A 281 15.67 -9.14 -19.18
CA GLU A 281 17.02 -9.53 -19.61
C GLU A 281 18.12 -8.86 -18.78
N ASN A 282 17.86 -7.66 -18.24
CA ASN A 282 18.86 -6.84 -17.56
C ASN A 282 18.79 -6.84 -16.02
N GLY A 283 17.87 -7.59 -15.39
CA GLY A 283 17.72 -7.59 -13.94
C GLY A 283 16.92 -8.78 -13.38
N PRO A 284 16.93 -8.99 -12.05
CA PRO A 284 16.16 -10.06 -11.42
C PRO A 284 14.66 -9.84 -11.63
N VAL A 285 13.93 -10.91 -11.92
CA VAL A 285 12.46 -10.90 -12.06
C VAL A 285 11.85 -10.51 -10.71
N THR A 286 11.32 -9.28 -10.60
CA THR A 286 10.75 -8.77 -9.35
C THR A 286 9.38 -9.38 -9.07
N LEU A 287 9.10 -9.68 -7.79
CA LEU A 287 7.77 -10.06 -7.29
C LEU A 287 6.93 -8.83 -6.89
N GLU A 288 7.52 -7.64 -6.95
CA GLU A 288 6.90 -6.38 -6.55
C GLU A 288 6.45 -5.55 -7.75
N THR A 289 5.43 -4.72 -7.51
CA THR A 289 4.95 -3.71 -8.44
C THR A 289 6.01 -2.62 -8.62
N GLY A 290 6.38 -2.32 -9.86
CA GLY A 290 7.42 -1.35 -10.18
C GLY A 290 7.00 -0.31 -11.19
N ARG A 291 7.93 0.60 -11.49
CA ARG A 291 7.73 1.75 -12.39
C ARG A 291 8.90 1.86 -13.37
N ILE A 292 8.60 2.09 -14.64
CA ILE A 292 9.58 2.41 -15.68
C ILE A 292 9.17 3.74 -16.31
N VAL A 293 10.10 4.69 -16.35
CA VAL A 293 9.89 5.98 -17.02
C VAL A 293 10.90 6.08 -18.15
N LYS A 294 10.44 6.06 -19.40
CA LYS A 294 11.30 6.12 -20.58
C LYS A 294 10.56 6.73 -21.77
N ASP A 295 11.25 7.58 -22.54
CA ASP A 295 10.73 8.21 -23.76
C ASP A 295 9.38 8.94 -23.58
N GLY A 296 9.22 9.63 -22.45
CA GLY A 296 7.99 10.35 -22.10
C GLY A 296 6.79 9.45 -21.74
N MET A 297 7.01 8.14 -21.65
CA MET A 297 6.00 7.17 -21.25
C MET A 297 6.32 6.62 -19.86
N GLU A 298 5.28 6.56 -19.03
CA GLU A 298 5.34 5.96 -17.71
C GLU A 298 4.60 4.62 -17.71
N LEU A 299 5.32 3.57 -17.34
CA LEU A 299 4.80 2.22 -17.19
C LEU A 299 4.75 1.88 -15.70
N ILE A 300 3.57 1.50 -15.22
CA ILE A 300 3.42 0.84 -13.92
C ILE A 300 3.19 -0.63 -14.25
N TYR A 301 4.04 -1.52 -13.73
CA TYR A 301 3.95 -2.94 -14.00
C TYR A 301 3.87 -3.73 -12.70
N THR A 302 3.16 -4.86 -12.74
CA THR A 302 3.07 -5.78 -11.61
C THR A 302 3.11 -7.23 -12.12
N PRO A 303 3.82 -8.15 -11.45
CA PRO A 303 3.97 -9.54 -11.91
C PRO A 303 2.71 -10.36 -11.68
N ILE A 304 2.38 -11.20 -12.66
CA ILE A 304 1.40 -12.27 -12.51
C ILE A 304 2.16 -13.48 -11.96
N THR A 305 1.86 -13.89 -10.73
CA THR A 305 2.61 -14.93 -10.03
C THR A 305 1.75 -16.16 -9.73
N LEU A 306 2.34 -17.35 -9.83
CA LEU A 306 1.78 -18.61 -9.34
C LEU A 306 2.88 -19.34 -8.57
N GLN A 307 2.59 -19.77 -7.33
CA GLN A 307 3.55 -20.50 -6.49
C GLN A 307 4.95 -19.82 -6.44
N ASN A 308 4.97 -18.49 -6.22
CA ASN A 308 6.17 -17.66 -6.19
C ASN A 308 7.01 -17.59 -7.49
N LYS A 309 6.48 -18.08 -8.62
CA LYS A 309 7.10 -17.91 -9.93
C LYS A 309 6.29 -16.91 -10.76
N THR A 310 6.98 -16.02 -11.47
CA THR A 310 6.34 -15.05 -12.37
C THR A 310 6.04 -15.69 -13.73
N TYR A 311 4.78 -15.59 -14.16
CA TYR A 311 4.28 -16.10 -15.44
C TYR A 311 4.01 -14.98 -16.45
N GLY A 312 3.96 -13.74 -16.00
CA GLY A 312 3.52 -12.63 -16.82
C GLY A 312 3.66 -11.27 -16.13
N TYR A 313 3.27 -10.22 -16.85
CA TYR A 313 3.12 -8.88 -16.29
C TYR A 313 1.78 -8.27 -16.70
N CYS A 314 1.15 -7.57 -15.75
CA CYS A 314 0.12 -6.57 -16.02
C CYS A 314 0.78 -5.19 -16.05
N VAL A 315 0.43 -4.36 -17.02
CA VAL A 315 1.05 -3.05 -17.23
C VAL A 315 0.03 -1.98 -17.56
N PHE A 316 -0.01 -0.94 -16.73
CA PHE A 316 -0.64 0.33 -17.08
C PHE A 316 0.34 1.23 -17.80
N VAL A 317 -0.15 1.91 -18.84
CA VAL A 317 0.64 2.82 -19.66
C VAL A 317 0.05 4.21 -19.60
N GLN A 318 0.83 5.14 -19.08
CA GLN A 318 0.43 6.53 -18.87
C GLN A 318 1.21 7.42 -19.85
N SER A 319 0.45 8.25 -20.58
CA SER A 319 1.01 9.16 -21.59
C SER A 319 1.38 10.52 -21.00
N ASP A 320 0.82 10.87 -19.84
CA ASP A 320 1.15 12.06 -19.05
C ASP A 320 1.56 11.63 -17.64
N PRO A 321 2.58 12.27 -17.02
CA PRO A 321 2.95 12.00 -15.64
C PRO A 321 1.73 12.22 -14.74
N VAL A 322 1.43 11.24 -13.88
CA VAL A 322 0.31 11.38 -12.95
C VAL A 322 0.57 12.54 -11.99
N GLU A 323 -0.23 13.60 -12.09
CA GLU A 323 -0.21 14.67 -11.10
C GLU A 323 -0.72 14.11 -9.74
N GLY A 324 0.16 14.17 -8.74
CA GLY A 324 -0.15 13.78 -7.36
C GLY A 324 0.18 12.32 -7.01
N LYS A 325 0.86 12.13 -5.86
CA LYS A 325 1.22 10.80 -5.32
C LYS A 325 0.01 9.86 -5.15
N THR A 326 -1.15 10.42 -4.79
CA THR A 326 -2.38 9.66 -4.51
C THR A 326 -2.88 8.89 -5.73
N ASN A 327 -2.89 9.51 -6.91
CA ASN A 327 -3.35 8.85 -8.14
C ASN A 327 -2.41 7.71 -8.57
N LEU A 328 -1.11 7.85 -8.32
CA LEU A 328 -0.13 6.80 -8.59
C LEU A 328 -0.38 5.58 -7.70
N GLU A 329 -0.64 5.79 -6.40
CA GLU A 329 -0.96 4.70 -5.47
C GLU A 329 -2.28 4.01 -5.82
N ILE A 330 -3.31 4.75 -6.20
CA ILE A 330 -4.59 4.15 -6.65
C ILE A 330 -4.36 3.27 -7.88
N ASN A 331 -3.61 3.77 -8.87
CA ASN A 331 -3.32 3.00 -10.08
C ASN A 331 -2.49 1.74 -9.76
N ARG A 332 -1.54 1.84 -8.81
CA ARG A 332 -0.79 0.69 -8.28
C ARG A 332 -1.73 -0.36 -7.69
N MET A 333 -2.61 0.05 -6.77
CA MET A 333 -3.57 -0.83 -6.11
C MET A 333 -4.52 -1.50 -7.10
N ILE A 334 -5.04 -0.75 -8.08
CA ILE A 334 -5.89 -1.31 -9.14
C ILE A 334 -5.12 -2.37 -9.91
N LEU A 335 -3.90 -2.07 -10.34
CA LEU A 335 -3.09 -2.97 -11.15
C LEU A 335 -2.75 -4.25 -10.40
N GLU A 336 -2.45 -4.17 -9.10
CA GLU A 336 -2.24 -5.33 -8.22
C GLU A 336 -3.48 -6.24 -8.17
N ARG A 337 -4.69 -5.66 -8.11
CA ARG A 337 -5.94 -6.45 -8.18
C ARG A 337 -6.13 -7.11 -9.54
N VAL A 338 -5.81 -6.42 -10.64
CA VAL A 338 -5.82 -7.00 -11.99
C VAL A 338 -4.84 -8.16 -12.07
N SER A 339 -3.64 -8.02 -11.50
CA SER A 339 -2.64 -9.09 -11.45
C SER A 339 -3.13 -10.32 -10.70
N MET A 340 -3.71 -10.10 -9.51
CA MET A 340 -4.26 -11.16 -8.69
C MET A 340 -5.38 -11.91 -9.43
N THR A 341 -6.25 -11.17 -10.12
CA THR A 341 -7.27 -11.75 -11.01
C THR A 341 -6.64 -12.55 -12.15
N GLY A 342 -5.56 -12.06 -12.77
CA GLY A 342 -4.80 -12.79 -13.78
C GLY A 342 -4.19 -14.08 -13.24
N SER A 343 -3.59 -14.04 -12.05
CA SER A 343 -3.06 -15.23 -11.36
C SER A 343 -4.15 -16.25 -11.08
N LEU A 344 -5.29 -15.83 -10.54
CA LEU A 344 -6.42 -16.73 -10.28
C LEU A 344 -6.96 -17.36 -11.57
N PHE A 345 -7.06 -16.60 -12.65
CA PHE A 345 -7.45 -17.12 -13.95
C PHE A 345 -6.49 -18.21 -14.45
N LEU A 346 -5.18 -17.93 -14.43
CA LEU A 346 -4.17 -18.90 -14.86
C LEU A 346 -4.12 -20.15 -13.97
N LEU A 347 -4.35 -19.99 -12.66
CA LEU A 347 -4.45 -21.11 -11.73
C LEU A 347 -5.66 -21.98 -12.06
N ASN A 348 -6.82 -21.37 -12.30
CA ASN A 348 -8.04 -22.09 -12.68
C ASN A 348 -7.87 -22.83 -14.02
N GLU A 349 -7.24 -22.18 -15.00
CA GLU A 349 -6.96 -22.80 -16.30
C GLU A 349 -6.02 -24.01 -16.14
N LYS A 350 -4.96 -23.87 -15.33
CA LYS A 350 -4.05 -24.96 -14.99
C LYS A 350 -4.76 -26.11 -14.28
N SER A 351 -5.56 -25.83 -13.25
CA SER A 351 -6.29 -26.86 -12.50
C SER A 351 -7.37 -27.55 -13.34
N SER A 352 -8.09 -26.80 -14.20
CA SER A 352 -9.06 -27.38 -15.13
C SER A 352 -8.38 -28.30 -16.13
N PHE A 353 -7.19 -27.92 -16.59
CA PHE A 353 -6.38 -28.73 -17.49
C PHE A 353 -5.90 -30.03 -16.82
N GLU A 354 -5.30 -29.95 -15.62
CA GLU A 354 -4.87 -31.11 -14.84
C GLU A 354 -6.02 -32.08 -14.51
N ALA A 355 -7.22 -31.55 -14.23
CA ALA A 355 -8.40 -32.37 -13.98
C ALA A 355 -8.84 -33.15 -15.23
N LEU A 356 -8.82 -32.51 -16.41
CA LEU A 356 -9.16 -33.18 -17.67
C LEU A 356 -8.17 -34.31 -18.00
N GLU A 357 -6.87 -34.07 -17.81
CA GLU A 357 -5.85 -35.10 -18.05
C GLU A 357 -5.96 -36.26 -17.05
N ARG A 358 -6.33 -36.00 -15.79
CA ARG A 358 -6.61 -37.07 -14.82
C ARG A 358 -7.80 -37.95 -15.25
N VAL A 359 -8.86 -37.34 -15.79
CA VAL A 359 -10.01 -38.09 -16.32
C VAL A 359 -9.60 -38.94 -17.52
N LYS A 360 -8.73 -38.44 -18.40
CA LYS A 360 -8.16 -39.21 -19.52
C LYS A 360 -7.31 -40.40 -19.04
N GLY A 361 -6.49 -40.20 -18.00
CA GLY A 361 -5.70 -41.30 -17.42
C GLY A 361 -6.58 -42.40 -16.82
N LEU A 362 -7.63 -42.01 -16.08
CA LEU A 362 -8.64 -42.96 -15.61
C LEU A 362 -9.32 -43.69 -16.77
N PHE A 363 -9.69 -42.97 -17.82
CA PHE A 363 -10.29 -43.57 -19.01
C PHE A 363 -9.38 -44.63 -19.65
N LEU A 364 -8.07 -44.36 -19.75
CA LEU A 364 -7.10 -45.35 -20.23
C LEU A 364 -7.02 -46.58 -19.29
N GLU A 365 -6.96 -46.40 -17.97
CA GLU A 365 -6.99 -47.52 -17.02
C GLU A 365 -8.22 -48.42 -17.22
N GLN A 366 -9.40 -47.83 -17.41
CA GLN A 366 -10.63 -48.58 -17.69
C GLN A 366 -10.55 -49.38 -18.99
N ILE A 367 -9.92 -48.83 -20.05
CA ILE A 367 -9.68 -49.54 -21.30
C ILE A 367 -8.75 -50.74 -21.04
N LEU A 368 -7.65 -50.51 -20.33
CA LEU A 368 -6.66 -51.55 -20.05
C LEU A 368 -7.16 -52.65 -19.10
N ASN A 369 -8.20 -52.38 -18.30
CA ASN A 369 -8.84 -53.37 -17.43
C ASN A 369 -10.03 -54.08 -18.09
N GLY A 370 -10.39 -53.70 -19.32
CA GLY A 370 -11.54 -54.29 -20.03
C GLY A 370 -12.88 -53.93 -19.40
N GLU A 371 -13.01 -52.75 -18.80
CA GLU A 371 -14.23 -52.33 -18.09
C GLU A 371 -15.37 -51.89 -19.03
N PHE A 372 -15.11 -51.80 -20.35
CA PHE A 372 -16.10 -51.40 -21.35
C PHE A 372 -16.76 -52.60 -22.01
N ALA A 373 -18.07 -52.48 -22.29
CA ALA A 373 -18.85 -53.58 -22.87
C ALA A 373 -18.67 -53.70 -24.40
N SER A 374 -18.24 -52.63 -25.08
CA SER A 374 -18.06 -52.62 -26.54
C SER A 374 -17.07 -51.53 -27.02
N ARG A 375 -16.45 -51.73 -28.19
CA ARG A 375 -15.64 -50.71 -28.87
C ARG A 375 -16.39 -49.41 -29.16
N GLU A 376 -17.68 -49.48 -29.46
CA GLU A 376 -18.51 -48.29 -29.72
C GLU A 376 -18.59 -47.38 -28.48
N GLU A 377 -18.64 -47.97 -27.29
CA GLU A 377 -18.62 -47.24 -26.03
C GLU A 377 -17.27 -46.51 -25.81
N ILE A 378 -16.16 -47.19 -26.09
CA ILE A 378 -14.80 -46.62 -26.01
C ILE A 378 -14.65 -45.45 -26.98
N ILE A 379 -15.05 -45.62 -28.26
CA ILE A 379 -14.97 -44.56 -29.28
C ILE A 379 -15.84 -43.36 -28.90
N LYS A 380 -17.07 -43.59 -28.44
CA LYS A 380 -17.95 -42.50 -28.03
C LYS A 380 -17.38 -41.71 -26.86
N LYS A 381 -16.81 -42.40 -25.86
CA LYS A 381 -16.20 -41.75 -24.69
C LYS A 381 -14.91 -41.02 -25.04
N SER A 382 -14.11 -41.56 -25.97
CA SER A 382 -12.87 -40.94 -26.44
C SER A 382 -13.11 -39.65 -27.22
N MET A 383 -14.21 -39.57 -27.99
CA MET A 383 -14.66 -38.33 -28.65
C MET A 383 -15.00 -37.22 -27.65
N TYR A 384 -15.64 -37.53 -26.51
CA TYR A 384 -15.95 -36.52 -25.48
C TYR A 384 -14.70 -35.99 -24.76
N LEU A 385 -13.60 -36.74 -24.78
CA LEU A 385 -12.33 -36.37 -24.16
C LEU A 385 -11.36 -35.70 -25.13
N ASP A 386 -11.78 -35.43 -26.37
CA ASP A 386 -10.92 -34.90 -27.44
C ASP A 386 -9.67 -35.77 -27.66
N ALA A 387 -9.86 -37.09 -27.58
CA ALA A 387 -8.81 -38.10 -27.69
C ALA A 387 -9.26 -39.25 -28.58
N SER A 388 -9.60 -38.96 -29.84
CA SER A 388 -10.18 -39.95 -30.76
C SER A 388 -9.31 -41.21 -30.89
N LEU A 389 -9.97 -42.37 -30.74
CA LEU A 389 -9.38 -43.71 -30.86
C LEU A 389 -9.95 -44.48 -32.06
N ASP A 390 -10.22 -43.79 -33.17
CA ASP A 390 -10.81 -44.34 -34.38
C ASP A 390 -9.78 -44.96 -35.35
N HIS A 391 -8.50 -44.84 -35.03
CA HIS A 391 -7.38 -45.38 -35.78
C HIS A 391 -6.70 -46.56 -35.06
N PRO A 392 -5.93 -47.40 -35.76
CA PRO A 392 -5.05 -48.37 -35.12
C PRO A 392 -4.15 -47.70 -34.08
N PHE A 393 -3.81 -48.39 -33.01
CA PHE A 393 -3.04 -47.84 -31.91
C PHE A 393 -1.86 -48.75 -31.57
N THR A 394 -0.92 -48.17 -30.82
CA THR A 394 0.17 -48.87 -30.15
C THR A 394 0.22 -48.41 -28.70
N ILE A 395 0.71 -49.27 -27.82
CA ILE A 395 0.94 -48.95 -26.42
C ILE A 395 2.46 -48.89 -26.19
N ALA A 396 2.89 -47.84 -25.50
CA ALA A 396 4.23 -47.72 -24.98
C ALA A 396 4.19 -47.75 -23.46
N VAL A 397 5.08 -48.51 -22.84
CA VAL A 397 5.26 -48.51 -21.37
C VAL A 397 6.62 -47.91 -21.08
N LEU A 398 6.60 -46.76 -20.42
CA LEU A 398 7.78 -45.99 -20.04
C LEU A 398 8.13 -46.29 -18.58
N GLY A 399 9.24 -47.00 -18.41
CA GLY A 399 9.92 -47.14 -17.13
C GLY A 399 10.93 -46.01 -16.93
N TYR A 400 11.07 -45.56 -15.69
CA TYR A 400 12.05 -44.53 -15.32
C TYR A 400 12.74 -44.90 -14.00
N GLY A 401 13.98 -44.48 -13.84
CA GLY A 401 14.74 -44.73 -12.61
C GLY A 401 15.83 -43.68 -12.39
N PHE A 402 16.19 -43.43 -11.13
CA PHE A 402 17.21 -42.44 -10.79
C PHE A 402 18.61 -42.98 -11.11
N SER A 403 19.50 -42.15 -11.66
CA SER A 403 20.85 -42.56 -12.04
C SER A 403 21.80 -42.80 -10.85
N SER A 404 21.39 -42.50 -9.61
CA SER A 404 22.19 -42.64 -8.38
C SER A 404 21.32 -42.92 -7.14
N ASP A 405 21.85 -43.70 -6.20
CA ASP A 405 21.10 -44.28 -5.08
C ASP A 405 20.86 -43.28 -3.92
N ARG A 406 20.11 -42.19 -4.18
CA ARG A 406 19.67 -41.24 -3.14
C ARG A 406 18.17 -41.03 -3.17
N GLY A 407 17.55 -41.44 -2.07
CA GLY A 407 16.43 -40.79 -1.39
C GLY A 407 15.24 -40.44 -2.28
N THR A 408 14.16 -41.19 -2.11
CA THR A 408 12.81 -40.93 -2.60
C THR A 408 12.42 -39.45 -2.50
N GLU A 409 12.67 -38.68 -3.56
CA GLU A 409 11.70 -37.66 -3.93
C GLU A 409 10.35 -38.39 -4.05
N ASN A 410 9.27 -37.77 -3.59
CA ASN A 410 7.96 -38.40 -3.57
C ASN A 410 7.62 -38.88 -5.01
N ASP A 411 7.73 -40.20 -5.28
CA ASP A 411 7.69 -40.78 -6.64
C ASP A 411 6.47 -40.31 -7.43
N TYR A 412 5.37 -40.05 -6.74
CA TYR A 412 4.16 -39.49 -7.31
C TYR A 412 4.34 -38.10 -7.96
N PHE A 413 5.12 -37.20 -7.34
CA PHE A 413 5.32 -35.85 -7.84
C PHE A 413 6.15 -35.82 -9.12
N ILE A 414 7.17 -36.69 -9.22
CA ILE A 414 7.96 -36.81 -10.45
C ILE A 414 7.14 -37.47 -11.57
N GLN A 415 6.34 -38.49 -11.26
CA GLN A 415 5.42 -39.12 -12.22
C GLN A 415 4.49 -38.09 -12.85
N GLN A 416 3.85 -37.24 -12.03
CA GLN A 416 2.99 -36.17 -12.56
C GLN A 416 3.73 -35.23 -13.49
N LYS A 417 4.95 -34.79 -13.13
CA LYS A 417 5.75 -33.93 -14.00
C LYS A 417 6.13 -34.60 -15.32
N ILE A 418 6.49 -35.89 -15.30
CA ILE A 418 6.82 -36.62 -16.52
C ILE A 418 5.59 -36.72 -17.42
N ILE A 419 4.40 -37.04 -16.87
CA ILE A 419 3.14 -37.08 -17.61
C ILE A 419 2.82 -35.70 -18.23
N GLU A 420 2.97 -34.61 -17.47
CA GLU A 420 2.77 -33.24 -17.97
C GLU A 420 3.68 -32.91 -19.15
N GLU A 421 4.96 -33.31 -19.09
CA GLU A 421 5.93 -33.07 -20.17
C GLU A 421 5.66 -33.93 -21.40
N ILE A 422 5.32 -35.21 -21.23
CA ILE A 422 4.88 -36.09 -22.31
C ILE A 422 3.69 -35.48 -23.03
N TYR A 423 2.66 -35.08 -22.27
CA TYR A 423 1.49 -34.45 -22.84
C TYR A 423 1.84 -33.16 -23.61
N SER A 424 2.64 -32.27 -23.01
CA SER A 424 3.10 -31.03 -23.63
C SER A 424 3.86 -31.30 -24.94
N PHE A 425 4.68 -32.35 -24.96
CA PHE A 425 5.46 -32.77 -26.12
C PHE A 425 4.56 -33.21 -27.30
N PHE A 426 3.54 -34.04 -27.05
CA PHE A 426 2.62 -34.54 -28.08
C PHE A 426 1.60 -33.49 -28.52
N LYS A 427 1.07 -32.68 -27.59
CA LYS A 427 0.13 -31.60 -27.89
C LYS A 427 0.71 -30.56 -28.85
N LYS A 428 1.96 -30.14 -28.65
CA LYS A 428 2.65 -29.19 -29.55
C LYS A 428 2.74 -29.68 -31.00
N ARG A 429 2.62 -30.99 -31.21
CA ARG A 429 2.66 -31.66 -32.51
C ARG A 429 1.26 -32.05 -33.02
N ASN A 430 0.21 -31.65 -32.30
CA ASN A 430 -1.17 -32.00 -32.60
C ASN A 430 -1.42 -33.52 -32.67
N GLN A 431 -0.73 -34.28 -31.81
CA GLN A 431 -0.86 -35.73 -31.70
C GLN A 431 -1.63 -36.09 -30.43
N VAL A 432 -2.59 -36.99 -30.56
CA VAL A 432 -3.37 -37.53 -29.44
C VAL A 432 -2.54 -38.61 -28.75
N VAL A 433 -2.46 -38.52 -27.43
CA VAL A 433 -1.90 -39.58 -26.57
C VAL A 433 -2.74 -39.64 -25.30
N LEU A 434 -3.08 -40.84 -24.87
CA LEU A 434 -3.63 -41.08 -23.54
C LEU A 434 -2.51 -41.61 -22.65
N THR A 435 -2.42 -41.08 -21.42
CA THR A 435 -1.37 -41.46 -20.47
C THR A 435 -1.98 -41.93 -19.16
N ALA A 436 -1.53 -43.06 -18.62
CA ALA A 436 -1.94 -43.60 -17.33
C ALA A 436 -0.73 -44.03 -16.51
N LEU A 437 -0.90 -44.17 -15.20
CA LEU A 437 0.13 -44.66 -14.29
C LEU A 437 -0.31 -46.03 -13.78
N ARG A 438 0.50 -47.06 -14.05
CA ARG A 438 0.19 -48.44 -13.67
C ARG A 438 1.43 -49.13 -13.12
N ASP A 439 1.33 -49.66 -11.91
CA ASP A 439 2.39 -50.41 -11.23
C ASP A 439 3.77 -49.70 -11.17
N GLY A 440 3.76 -48.36 -11.20
CA GLY A 440 4.98 -47.53 -11.17
C GLY A 440 5.45 -47.04 -12.54
N ASP A 441 4.95 -47.64 -13.63
CA ASP A 441 5.28 -47.26 -15.01
C ASP A 441 4.24 -46.30 -15.61
N ILE A 442 4.68 -45.50 -16.59
CA ILE A 442 3.80 -44.60 -17.34
C ILE A 442 3.40 -45.30 -18.63
N VAL A 443 2.12 -45.55 -18.81
CA VAL A 443 1.54 -46.19 -20.00
C VAL A 443 1.04 -45.11 -20.95
N LEU A 444 1.42 -45.20 -22.22
CA LEU A 444 0.99 -44.30 -23.28
C LEU A 444 0.23 -45.10 -24.34
N LEU A 445 -1.05 -44.79 -24.54
CA LEU A 445 -1.81 -45.30 -25.69
C LEU A 445 -1.81 -44.23 -26.78
N MET A 446 -1.27 -44.60 -27.94
CA MET A 446 -1.04 -43.70 -29.07
C MET A 446 -1.79 -44.18 -30.32
N PRO A 447 -2.83 -43.45 -30.78
CA PRO A 447 -3.43 -43.66 -32.08
C PRO A 447 -2.46 -43.34 -33.22
N LEU A 448 -2.48 -44.17 -34.26
CA LEU A 448 -1.62 -44.07 -35.44
C LEU A 448 -2.39 -43.40 -36.58
N SER A 449 -2.34 -42.08 -36.62
CA SER A 449 -2.84 -41.33 -37.78
C SER A 449 -1.95 -41.55 -39.01
N PRO A 450 -2.49 -41.49 -40.25
CA PRO A 450 -1.71 -41.63 -41.47
C PRO A 450 -0.48 -40.68 -41.51
N GLY A 451 0.70 -41.22 -41.78
CA GLY A 451 1.96 -40.46 -41.82
C GLY A 451 2.71 -40.34 -40.48
N THR A 452 2.23 -41.01 -39.43
CA THR A 452 2.91 -41.01 -38.12
C THR A 452 4.03 -42.04 -38.05
N GLU A 453 5.29 -41.59 -38.07
CA GLU A 453 6.45 -42.43 -37.73
C GLU A 453 6.57 -42.58 -36.21
N PHE A 454 5.79 -43.50 -35.63
CA PHE A 454 5.67 -43.61 -34.17
C PHE A 454 7.01 -43.89 -33.47
N GLN A 455 7.91 -44.68 -34.07
CA GLN A 455 9.23 -44.98 -33.51
C GLN A 455 10.12 -43.74 -33.43
N LEU A 456 10.03 -42.86 -34.45
CA LEU A 456 10.74 -41.59 -34.42
C LEU A 456 10.17 -40.71 -33.31
N ARG A 457 8.83 -40.66 -33.17
CA ARG A 457 8.14 -39.85 -32.16
C ARG A 457 8.42 -40.28 -30.73
N THR A 458 8.42 -41.58 -30.47
CA THR A 458 8.76 -42.13 -29.15
C THR A 458 10.22 -41.86 -28.78
N LYS A 459 11.14 -41.95 -29.75
CA LYS A 459 12.55 -41.58 -29.56
C LYS A 459 12.74 -40.09 -29.31
N GLU A 460 12.06 -39.23 -30.07
CA GLU A 460 12.05 -37.78 -29.84
C GLU A 460 11.50 -37.43 -28.44
N CYS A 461 10.47 -38.15 -27.98
CA CYS A 461 9.89 -37.96 -26.66
C CYS A 461 10.87 -38.33 -25.55
N ILE A 462 11.54 -39.48 -25.62
CA ILE A 462 12.58 -39.86 -24.65
C ILE A 462 13.72 -38.82 -24.63
N ASN A 463 14.20 -38.41 -25.80
CA ASN A 463 15.25 -37.39 -25.88
C ASN A 463 14.81 -36.07 -25.22
N HIS A 464 13.56 -35.64 -25.42
CA HIS A 464 12.99 -34.49 -24.72
C HIS A 464 13.00 -34.69 -23.20
N LEU A 465 12.57 -35.87 -22.71
CA LEU A 465 12.59 -36.17 -21.28
C LEU A 465 14.01 -36.12 -20.68
N TYR A 466 15.02 -36.63 -21.39
CA TYR A 466 16.43 -36.50 -20.97
C TYR A 466 16.90 -35.04 -20.88
N THR A 467 16.37 -34.13 -21.72
CA THR A 467 16.72 -32.69 -21.63
C THR A 467 16.06 -31.99 -20.44
N VAL A 468 14.89 -32.46 -19.99
CA VAL A 468 14.13 -31.84 -18.91
C VAL A 468 14.49 -32.42 -17.54
N PHE A 469 14.77 -33.71 -17.46
CA PHE A 469 14.99 -34.45 -16.21
C PHE A 469 16.44 -34.98 -16.11
N SER A 470 17.38 -34.08 -15.83
CA SER A 470 18.79 -34.45 -15.62
C SER A 470 18.95 -35.35 -14.38
N GLY A 471 19.39 -36.59 -14.56
CA GLY A 471 19.57 -37.57 -13.46
C GLY A 471 18.55 -38.70 -13.43
N TYR A 472 17.68 -38.79 -14.44
CA TYR A 472 16.78 -39.92 -14.67
C TYR A 472 17.20 -40.69 -15.92
N ASN A 473 17.07 -42.01 -15.84
CA ASN A 473 17.18 -42.92 -16.96
C ASN A 473 15.77 -43.30 -17.42
N PHE A 474 15.53 -43.31 -18.71
CA PHE A 474 14.24 -43.62 -19.30
C PHE A 474 14.38 -44.84 -20.21
N LYS A 475 13.50 -45.83 -20.05
CA LYS A 475 13.40 -47.01 -20.91
C LYS A 475 11.97 -47.19 -21.34
N MET A 476 11.73 -47.55 -22.60
CA MET A 476 10.38 -47.71 -23.11
C MET A 476 10.22 -49.02 -23.89
N GLY A 477 9.21 -49.80 -23.51
CA GLY A 477 8.74 -50.96 -24.26
C GLY A 477 7.61 -50.57 -25.19
N LEU A 478 7.62 -51.05 -26.43
CA LEU A 478 6.59 -50.79 -27.45
C LEU A 478 5.88 -52.09 -27.83
N SER A 479 4.54 -52.06 -27.85
CA SER A 479 3.71 -53.17 -28.31
C SER A 479 3.73 -53.34 -29.82
N THR A 480 3.10 -54.40 -30.31
CA THR A 480 2.65 -54.45 -31.72
C THR A 480 1.53 -53.43 -31.98
N ILE A 481 1.22 -53.23 -33.26
CA ILE A 481 0.12 -52.36 -33.69
C ILE A 481 -1.18 -53.17 -33.67
N SER A 482 -2.24 -52.62 -33.07
CA SER A 482 -3.57 -53.22 -33.03
C SER A 482 -4.64 -52.24 -33.53
N ASP A 483 -5.64 -52.75 -34.23
CA ASP A 483 -6.87 -52.04 -34.60
C ASP A 483 -8.08 -52.41 -33.71
N GLU A 484 -7.91 -53.40 -32.83
CA GLU A 484 -8.92 -53.90 -31.89
C GLU A 484 -8.66 -53.31 -30.49
N LEU A 485 -9.52 -52.36 -30.07
CA LEU A 485 -9.42 -51.71 -28.76
C LEU A 485 -9.73 -52.65 -27.60
N GLU A 486 -10.52 -53.69 -27.85
CA GLU A 486 -10.83 -54.76 -26.91
C GLU A 486 -9.56 -55.55 -26.51
N ARG A 487 -8.57 -55.60 -27.39
CA ARG A 487 -7.26 -56.24 -27.13
C ARG A 487 -6.26 -55.33 -26.44
N ALA A 488 -6.65 -54.13 -26.03
CA ALA A 488 -5.74 -53.16 -25.41
C ALA A 488 -5.01 -53.73 -24.17
N HIS A 489 -5.64 -54.63 -23.40
CA HIS A 489 -4.96 -55.32 -22.30
C HIS A 489 -3.80 -56.21 -22.78
N GLU A 490 -4.02 -57.02 -23.82
CA GLU A 490 -3.00 -57.89 -24.40
C GLU A 490 -1.85 -57.07 -24.98
N VAL A 491 -2.18 -56.03 -25.74
CA VAL A 491 -1.22 -55.08 -26.34
C VAL A 491 -0.40 -54.37 -25.27
N PHE A 492 -1.00 -54.05 -24.11
CA PHE A 492 -0.27 -53.52 -22.96
C PHE A 492 0.72 -54.54 -22.38
N GLN A 493 0.34 -55.81 -22.24
CA GLN A 493 1.24 -56.87 -21.75
C GLN A 493 2.43 -57.08 -22.70
N GLU A 494 2.23 -56.95 -24.02
CA GLU A 494 3.33 -56.98 -24.99
C GLU A 494 4.35 -55.85 -24.73
N ALA A 495 3.88 -54.61 -24.58
CA ALA A 495 4.74 -53.47 -24.29
C ALA A 495 5.47 -53.60 -22.95
N LEU A 496 4.78 -54.07 -21.92
CA LEU A 496 5.37 -54.31 -20.59
C LEU A 496 6.43 -55.42 -20.66
N THR A 497 6.18 -56.50 -21.40
CA THR A 497 7.16 -57.57 -21.63
C THR A 497 8.40 -57.03 -22.36
N ALA A 498 8.21 -56.21 -23.39
CA ALA A 498 9.30 -55.56 -24.12
C ALA A 498 10.15 -54.64 -23.22
N LEU A 499 9.51 -53.92 -22.28
CA LEU A 499 10.22 -53.10 -21.29
C LEU A 499 11.02 -53.97 -20.32
N ASN A 500 10.41 -55.02 -19.77
CA ASN A 500 11.02 -55.89 -18.76
C ASN A 500 12.21 -56.68 -19.31
N MET A 501 12.17 -57.07 -20.59
CA MET A 501 13.30 -57.75 -21.25
C MET A 501 14.41 -56.80 -21.70
N ASN A 502 14.29 -55.50 -21.41
CA ASN A 502 15.32 -54.50 -21.72
C ASN A 502 16.46 -54.48 -20.69
N GLU A 503 17.26 -55.54 -20.66
CA GLU A 503 18.50 -55.62 -19.86
C GLU A 503 19.66 -54.77 -20.44
N GLY A 504 19.49 -54.23 -21.66
CA GLY A 504 20.52 -53.49 -22.39
C GLY A 504 20.57 -51.98 -22.11
N THR A 505 21.42 -51.30 -22.89
CA THR A 505 21.57 -49.82 -22.94
C THR A 505 20.61 -49.14 -23.92
N ARG A 506 19.65 -49.88 -24.52
CA ARG A 506 18.72 -49.32 -25.49
C ARG A 506 17.62 -48.55 -24.76
N ASP A 507 17.36 -47.32 -25.17
CA ASP A 507 16.26 -46.52 -24.63
C ASP A 507 14.87 -47.08 -25.01
N ILE A 508 14.78 -47.83 -26.13
CA ILE A 508 13.52 -48.36 -26.66
C ILE A 508 13.70 -49.80 -27.13
N ILE A 509 12.76 -50.68 -26.77
CA ILE A 509 12.63 -52.06 -27.28
C ILE A 509 11.20 -52.30 -27.77
N LYS A 510 11.05 -52.99 -28.89
CA LYS A 510 9.74 -53.43 -29.41
C LYS A 510 9.50 -54.88 -29.05
N PHE A 511 8.24 -55.23 -28.85
CA PHE A 511 7.85 -56.62 -28.61
C PHE A 511 8.28 -57.57 -29.74
N GLU A 512 8.20 -57.13 -31.01
CA GLU A 512 8.67 -57.90 -32.17
C GLU A 512 10.18 -58.20 -32.15
N GLU A 513 10.97 -57.43 -31.40
CA GLU A 513 12.42 -57.58 -31.29
C GLU A 513 12.83 -58.45 -30.08
N VAL A 514 11.87 -58.86 -29.25
CA VAL A 514 12.11 -59.62 -28.01
C VAL A 514 12.53 -61.08 -28.31
N ASP A 515 11.95 -61.70 -29.33
CA ASP A 515 12.31 -63.06 -29.78
C ASP A 515 13.71 -63.12 -30.43
N LEU A 516 14.30 -61.98 -30.79
CA LEU A 516 15.66 -61.89 -31.36
C LEU A 516 16.76 -61.71 -30.29
N LEU A 517 16.37 -61.56 -29.02
CA LEU A 517 17.27 -61.29 -27.89
C LEU A 517 17.30 -62.41 -26.83
N SER A 518 16.52 -63.49 -27.01
CA SER A 518 16.45 -64.65 -26.12
C SER A 518 17.45 -65.77 -26.47
#